data_AF-A0AAJ1HH47-F1
#
_entry.id   AF-A0AAJ1HH47-F1
#
_cell.length_a   1.000
_cell.length_b   1.000
_cell.length_c   1.000
_cell.angle_alpha   90.00
_cell.angle_beta   90.00
_cell.angle_gamma   90.00
#
_symmetry.space_group_name_H-M   'P 1'
#
loop_
_entity.id
_entity.type
_entity.pdbx_description
1 polymer ?
#
loop_
_entity_poly.entity_id
_entity_poly.type
_entity_poly.pdbx_seq_one_letter_code
_entity_poly.pdbx_strand_id
1 'polypeptide(L)'
;MNKVEEFYKRVICIAGEVCGVDPVDMMSFNREECVNARGILIIILLDKGYSEKVVADLTGLTRRGVNRIKNDFPDRIRRNWMIHMLDREVRNKLGMNKE
;
A
#
# COMPACT_ATOMS: atom_id res chain seq x y z
N MET A 1 13.49 2.23 16.29
CA MET A 1 12.73 2.05 15.04
C MET A 1 13.37 2.95 14.00
N ASN A 2 13.79 2.40 12.85
CA ASN A 2 14.45 3.21 11.82
C ASN A 2 13.40 4.02 11.02
N LYS A 3 13.83 5.07 10.30
CA LYS A 3 12.93 5.92 9.49
C LYS A 3 12.12 5.12 8.45
N VAL A 4 12.67 4.00 8.00
CA VAL A 4 12.05 3.08 7.02
C VAL A 4 10.84 2.38 7.63
N GLU A 5 11.00 1.79 8.81
CA GLU A 5 9.94 1.14 9.59
C GLU A 5 8.88 2.15 10.07
N GLU A 6 9.29 3.36 10.44
CA GLU A 6 8.37 4.41 10.87
C GLU A 6 7.44 4.83 9.73
N PHE A 7 7.99 5.08 8.55
CA PHE A 7 7.18 5.41 7.38
C PHE A 7 6.28 4.24 6.98
N TYR A 8 6.80 3.00 6.97
CA TYR A 8 6.00 1.80 6.73
C TYR A 8 4.80 1.71 7.69
N LYS A 9 5.03 1.87 9.00
CA LYS A 9 3.96 1.85 10.01
C LYS A 9 2.93 2.95 9.78
N ARG A 10 3.37 4.13 9.36
CA ARG A 10 2.45 5.22 9.04
C ARG A 10 1.57 4.88 7.83
N VAL A 11 2.15 4.32 6.75
CA VAL A 11 1.39 3.97 5.54
C VAL A 11 0.41 2.82 5.82
N ILE A 12 0.82 1.76 6.53
CA ILE A 12 -0.08 0.62 6.80
C ILE A 12 -1.26 1.02 7.69
N CYS A 13 -1.05 1.87 8.71
CA CYS A 13 -2.14 2.36 9.54
C CYS A 13 -3.12 3.24 8.76
N ILE A 14 -2.61 4.17 7.95
CA ILE A 14 -3.48 5.07 7.15
C ILE A 14 -4.22 4.30 6.05
N ALA A 15 -3.56 3.36 5.37
CA ALA A 15 -4.20 2.53 4.36
C ALA A 15 -5.30 1.64 4.97
N GLY A 16 -5.03 1.07 6.15
CA GLY A 16 -6.02 0.33 6.91
C GLY A 16 -7.24 1.19 7.29
N GLU A 17 -7.01 2.37 7.87
CA GLU A 17 -8.05 3.33 8.23
C GLU A 17 -8.92 3.73 7.03
N VAL A 18 -8.31 4.13 5.91
CA VAL A 18 -9.02 4.58 4.70
C VAL A 18 -9.80 3.46 4.04
N CYS A 19 -9.28 2.23 4.06
CA CYS A 19 -9.97 1.07 3.48
C CYS A 19 -10.88 0.32 4.47
N GLY A 20 -11.00 0.79 5.72
CA GLY A 20 -11.86 0.17 6.73
C GLY A 20 -11.38 -1.22 7.18
N VAL A 21 -10.07 -1.47 7.22
CA VAL A 21 -9.48 -2.75 7.61
C VAL A 21 -8.36 -2.57 8.63
N ASP A 22 -8.23 -3.50 9.57
CA ASP A 22 -7.09 -3.53 10.49
C ASP A 22 -5.79 -3.95 9.75
N PRO A 23 -4.61 -3.40 10.11
CA PRO A 23 -3.33 -3.80 9.53
C PRO A 23 -3.05 -5.32 9.51
N VAL A 24 -3.46 -6.05 10.55
CA VAL A 24 -3.29 -7.52 10.61
C VAL A 24 -4.16 -8.20 9.55
N ASP A 25 -5.42 -7.77 9.44
CA ASP A 25 -6.37 -8.29 8.46
C ASP A 25 -5.95 -7.97 7.03
N MET A 26 -5.45 -6.75 6.81
CA MET A 26 -4.94 -6.26 5.54
C MET A 26 -3.82 -7.15 4.99
N MET A 27 -3.02 -7.78 5.87
CA MET A 27 -1.94 -8.68 5.46
C MET A 27 -2.37 -10.16 5.41
N SER A 28 -3.43 -10.52 6.13
CA SER A 28 -3.87 -11.91 6.30
C SER A 28 -4.99 -12.36 5.37
N PHE A 29 -5.87 -11.46 4.92
CA PHE A 29 -7.09 -11.81 4.19
C PHE A 29 -7.13 -11.28 2.75
N ASN A 30 -7.94 -11.91 1.89
CA ASN A 30 -8.07 -11.56 0.47
C ASN A 30 -9.43 -10.97 0.09
N ARG A 31 -10.19 -10.44 1.06
CA ARG A 31 -11.37 -9.60 0.77
C ARG A 31 -10.95 -8.32 0.03
N GLU A 32 -11.87 -7.75 -0.74
CA GLU A 32 -11.54 -6.68 -1.68
C GLU A 32 -10.87 -5.48 -1.00
N GLU A 33 -11.35 -5.10 0.19
CA GLU A 33 -10.83 -3.99 0.99
C GLU A 33 -9.39 -4.25 1.45
N CYS A 34 -9.08 -5.48 1.88
CA CYS A 34 -7.72 -5.88 2.26
C CYS A 34 -6.77 -5.86 1.05
N VAL A 35 -7.24 -6.35 -0.11
CA VAL A 35 -6.44 -6.35 -1.34
C VAL A 35 -6.17 -4.92 -1.81
N ASN A 36 -7.18 -4.04 -1.73
CA ASN A 36 -7.05 -2.64 -2.09
C ASN A 36 -6.06 -1.92 -1.17
N ALA A 37 -6.21 -2.07 0.15
CA ALA A 37 -5.30 -1.49 1.13
C ALA A 37 -3.86 -1.97 0.91
N ARG A 38 -3.65 -3.29 0.74
CA ARG A 38 -2.32 -3.89 0.51
C ARG A 38 -1.68 -3.40 -0.78
N GLY A 39 -2.46 -3.29 -1.85
CA GLY A 39 -1.96 -2.75 -3.12
C GLY A 39 -1.52 -1.30 -3.00
N ILE A 40 -2.34 -0.45 -2.36
CA ILE A 40 -2.02 0.96 -2.11
C ILE A 40 -0.75 1.09 -1.27
N LEU A 41 -0.63 0.35 -0.17
CA LEU A 41 0.57 0.31 0.67
C LEU A 41 1.83 0.02 -0.18
N ILE A 42 1.79 -1.03 -0.99
CA ILE A 42 2.94 -1.46 -1.80
C ILE A 42 3.32 -0.37 -2.82
N ILE A 43 2.36 0.18 -3.56
CA ILE A 43 2.65 1.21 -4.55
C ILE A 43 3.23 2.47 -3.88
N ILE A 44 2.70 2.89 -2.73
CA ILE A 44 3.22 4.07 -2.01
C ILE A 44 4.66 3.86 -1.53
N LEU A 45 4.99 2.67 -1.00
CA LEU A 45 6.36 2.37 -0.57
C LEU A 45 7.32 2.37 -1.76
N LEU A 46 6.92 1.76 -2.88
CA LEU A 46 7.72 1.75 -4.11
C LEU A 46 7.92 3.16 -4.67
N ASP A 47 6.86 3.98 -4.71
CA ASP A 47 6.91 5.39 -5.13
C ASP A 47 7.85 6.23 -4.24
N LYS A 48 7.95 5.87 -2.95
CA LYS A 48 8.88 6.51 -2.00
C LYS A 48 10.34 6.08 -2.20
N GLY A 49 10.61 5.12 -3.10
CA GLY A 49 11.95 4.64 -3.45
C GLY A 49 12.39 3.37 -2.69
N TYR A 50 11.46 2.66 -2.04
CA TYR A 50 11.79 1.40 -1.36
C TYR A 50 12.01 0.33 -2.44
N SER A 51 13.06 -0.47 -2.30
CA SER A 51 13.26 -1.62 -3.18
C SER A 51 12.21 -2.71 -2.91
N GLU A 52 11.92 -3.55 -3.90
CA GLU A 52 10.98 -4.67 -3.76
C GLU A 52 11.44 -5.65 -2.68
N LYS A 53 12.76 -5.74 -2.43
CA LYS A 53 13.31 -6.50 -1.31
C LYS A 53 12.83 -5.93 0.02
N VAL A 54 13.04 -4.64 0.23
CA VAL A 54 12.69 -3.97 1.48
C VAL A 54 11.19 -4.03 1.71
N VAL A 55 10.38 -3.83 0.66
CA VAL A 55 8.93 -3.98 0.76
C VAL A 55 8.54 -5.41 1.15
N ALA A 56 9.14 -6.43 0.54
CA ALA A 56 8.91 -7.83 0.91
C ALA A 56 9.27 -8.11 2.38
N ASP A 57 10.43 -7.63 2.82
CA ASP A 57 10.91 -7.82 4.20
C ASP A 57 9.99 -7.12 5.22
N LEU A 58 9.50 -5.92 4.92
CA LEU A 58 8.59 -5.17 5.80
C LEU A 58 7.18 -5.76 5.87
N THR A 59 6.68 -6.26 4.74
CA THR A 59 5.30 -6.75 4.61
C THR A 59 5.15 -8.24 4.91
N GLY A 60 6.25 -9.00 4.95
CA GLY A 60 6.21 -10.46 5.03
C GLY A 60 5.75 -11.14 3.72
N LEU A 61 5.54 -10.37 2.64
CA LEU A 61 5.17 -10.92 1.34
C LEU A 61 6.39 -11.45 0.61
N THR A 62 6.18 -12.42 -0.28
CA THR A 62 7.26 -12.83 -1.20
C THR A 62 7.59 -11.71 -2.18
N ARG A 63 8.87 -11.57 -2.55
CA ARG A 63 9.32 -10.66 -3.62
C ARG A 63 8.52 -10.83 -4.92
N ARG A 64 8.14 -12.06 -5.25
CA ARG A 64 7.29 -12.35 -6.42
C ARG A 64 5.88 -11.77 -6.25
N GLY A 65 5.31 -11.84 -5.05
CA GLY A 65 4.02 -11.21 -4.73
C GLY A 65 4.07 -9.69 -4.85
N VAL A 66 5.11 -9.06 -4.30
CA VAL A 66 5.34 -7.61 -4.44
C VAL A 66 5.46 -7.22 -5.92
N ASN A 67 6.24 -7.96 -6.71
CA ASN A 67 6.39 -7.70 -8.15
C ASN A 67 5.07 -7.83 -8.92
N ARG A 68 4.24 -8.82 -8.60
CA ARG A 68 2.91 -8.96 -9.22
C ARG A 68 2.06 -7.70 -8.95
N ILE A 69 1.99 -7.27 -7.68
CA ILE A 69 1.22 -6.10 -7.29
C ILE A 69 1.77 -4.83 -7.95
N LYS A 70 3.09 -4.64 -7.97
CA LYS A 70 3.76 -3.53 -8.66
C LYS A 70 3.32 -3.40 -10.13
N ASN A 71 3.19 -4.51 -10.83
CA ASN A 71 2.89 -4.52 -12.27
C ASN A 71 1.38 -4.39 -12.55
N ASP A 72 0.54 -5.03 -11.74
CA ASP A 72 -0.90 -5.13 -12.03
C ASP A 72 -1.72 -4.00 -11.37
N PHE A 73 -1.32 -3.58 -10.17
CA PHE A 73 -2.13 -2.69 -9.33
C PHE A 73 -2.23 -1.24 -9.85
N PRO A 74 -1.18 -0.62 -10.44
CA PRO A 74 -1.32 0.72 -11.02
C PRO A 74 -2.37 0.78 -12.13
N ASP A 75 -2.50 -0.29 -12.90
CA ASP A 75 -3.53 -0.39 -13.94
C ASP A 75 -4.93 -0.57 -13.33
N ARG A 76 -5.04 -1.29 -12.21
CA ARG A 76 -6.28 -1.39 -11.42
C ARG A 76 -6.71 -0.03 -10.84
N ILE A 77 -5.78 0.77 -10.32
CA ILE A 77 -6.04 2.15 -9.86
C ILE A 77 -6.59 2.99 -11.01
N ARG A 78 -5.96 2.94 -12.19
CA ARG A 78 -6.39 3.72 -13.37
C ARG A 78 -7.80 3.36 -13.86
N ARG A 79 -8.18 2.08 -13.79
CA ARG A 79 -9.46 1.59 -14.31
C ARG A 79 -10.61 1.61 -13.30
N ASN A 80 -10.31 1.68 -12.00
CA ASN A 80 -11.32 1.64 -10.95
C ASN A 80 -11.32 2.96 -10.15
N TRP A 81 -12.36 3.76 -10.36
CA TRP A 81 -12.54 5.05 -9.71
C TRP A 81 -12.51 4.99 -8.17
N MET A 82 -13.10 3.94 -7.58
CA MET A 82 -13.11 3.77 -6.13
C MET A 82 -11.70 3.58 -5.58
N ILE A 83 -10.90 2.73 -6.22
CA ILE A 83 -9.51 2.48 -5.80
C ILE A 83 -8.66 3.74 -6.01
N HIS A 84 -8.90 4.49 -7.09
CA HIS A 84 -8.27 5.80 -7.31
C HIS A 84 -8.55 6.78 -6.17
N MET A 85 -9.80 6.87 -5.72
CA MET A 85 -10.18 7.74 -4.60
C MET A 85 -9.52 7.31 -3.29
N LEU A 86 -9.46 6.00 -3.01
CA LEU A 86 -8.77 5.46 -1.83
C LEU A 86 -7.25 5.77 -1.85
N ASP A 87 -6.57 5.53 -2.98
CA ASP A 87 -5.14 5.85 -3.14
C ASP A 87 -4.89 7.36 -2.94
N ARG A 88 -5.73 8.20 -3.53
CA ARG A 88 -5.65 9.66 -3.36
C ARG A 88 -5.84 10.08 -1.91
N GLU A 89 -6.81 9.51 -1.20
CA GLU A 89 -7.05 9.84 0.21
C GLU A 89 -5.86 9.41 1.09
N VAL A 90 -5.31 8.21 0.89
CA VAL A 90 -4.12 7.75 1.63
C VAL A 90 -2.94 8.70 1.39
N ARG A 91 -2.68 9.09 0.12
CA ARG A 91 -1.60 10.03 -0.22
C ARG A 91 -1.81 11.41 0.41
N ASN A 92 -3.04 11.92 0.43
CA ASN A 92 -3.39 13.18 1.08
C ASN A 92 -3.08 13.11 2.58
N LYS A 93 -3.53 12.06 3.29
CA LYS A 93 -3.25 11.86 4.72
C LYS A 93 -1.75 11.69 5.03
N LEU A 94 -0.98 11.19 4.06
CA LEU A 94 0.48 11.10 4.16
C LEU A 94 1.20 12.42 3.88
N GLY A 95 0.51 13.43 3.32
CA GLY A 95 1.13 14.67 2.85
C GLY A 95 1.96 14.48 1.58
N MET A 96 1.61 13.50 0.73
CA MET A 96 2.31 13.16 -0.51
C MET A 96 1.66 13.79 -1.76
N ASN A 97 1.04 14.95 -1.60
CA ASN A 97 0.39 15.64 -2.71
C ASN A 97 1.44 15.96 -3.78
N LYS A 98 1.18 15.54 -5.03
CA LYS A 98 1.85 16.13 -6.18
C LYS A 98 1.17 17.48 -6.42
N GLU A 99 1.93 18.56 -6.32
CA GLU A 99 1.53 19.87 -6.86
C GLU A 99 1.15 19.75 -8.34
#